data_AF-A0A834EIS9-F1
#
_entry.id   AF-A0A834EIS9-F1
#
_cell.length_a   1.000
_cell.length_b   1.000
_cell.length_c   1.000
_cell.angle_alpha   90.00
_cell.angle_beta   90.00
_cell.angle_gamma   90.00
#
_symmetry.space_group_name_H-M   'P 1'
#
loop_
_entity.id
_entity.type
_entity.pdbx_description
1 polymer ?
#
loop_
_entity_poly.entity_id
_entity_poly.type
_entity_poly.pdbx_seq_one_letter_code
_entity_poly.pdbx_strand_id
1 'polypeptide(L)'
;MAPSTPLLTVRGSEGLYMVNGPPHFTESTVFPRESGKNCKVYTFSKDGTLFAWSNGEKVNIISVTNKELLHSFDLPKAVCLEFSPKNTVLATWQPYTTSKDGTAGVPNLQLYDVKTGTCLKSFIQKKMQNWCPSWSEDETICARNVNNEVHFFENNNFSMERFMK
;
A
#
# COMPACT_ATOMS: atom_id res chain seq x y z
N MET A 1 31.36 -9.28 -6.30
CA MET A 1 30.36 -9.87 -5.39
C MET A 1 29.31 -10.55 -6.25
N ALA A 2 28.85 -11.75 -5.91
CA ALA A 2 27.73 -12.37 -6.61
C ALA A 2 26.48 -11.49 -6.44
N PRO A 3 25.60 -11.38 -7.45
CA PRO A 3 24.32 -10.70 -7.30
C PRO A 3 23.53 -11.35 -6.16
N SER A 4 22.85 -10.55 -5.34
CA SER A 4 21.93 -11.09 -4.34
C SER A 4 20.84 -11.90 -5.04
N THR A 5 20.54 -13.10 -4.52
CA THR A 5 19.43 -13.91 -5.02
C THR A 5 18.14 -13.09 -4.95
N PRO A 6 17.39 -12.92 -6.06
CA PRO A 6 16.19 -12.09 -6.05
C PRO A 6 15.11 -12.74 -5.18
N LEU A 7 14.36 -11.93 -4.44
CA LEU A 7 13.21 -12.41 -3.67
C LEU A 7 11.95 -12.28 -4.52
N LEU A 8 11.20 -13.37 -4.66
CA LEU A 8 10.00 -13.42 -5.49
C LEU A 8 8.78 -13.70 -4.62
N THR A 9 7.72 -12.92 -4.77
CA THR A 9 6.43 -13.19 -4.13
C THR A 9 5.59 -14.07 -5.04
N VAL A 10 5.05 -15.16 -4.47
CA VAL A 10 4.17 -16.10 -5.15
C VAL A 10 2.79 -16.05 -4.49
N ARG A 11 1.76 -15.86 -5.32
CA ARG A 11 0.36 -15.94 -4.90
C ARG A 11 -0.33 -17.06 -5.68
N GLY A 12 -0.95 -17.99 -4.98
CA GLY A 12 -1.65 -19.12 -5.59
C GLY A 12 -2.82 -19.64 -4.73
N SER A 13 -3.28 -20.85 -5.02
CA SER A 13 -4.33 -21.53 -4.23
C SER A 13 -3.95 -21.73 -2.77
N GLU A 14 -2.65 -21.89 -2.53
CA GLU A 14 -2.03 -22.11 -1.22
C GLU A 14 -1.75 -20.81 -0.45
N GLY A 15 -2.25 -19.69 -0.96
CA GLY A 15 -2.11 -18.37 -0.36
C GLY A 15 -0.94 -17.56 -0.91
N LEU A 16 -0.32 -16.76 -0.04
CA LEU A 16 0.77 -15.84 -0.38
C LEU A 16 2.05 -16.27 0.37
N TYR A 17 3.17 -16.33 -0.32
CA TYR A 17 4.48 -16.65 0.25
C TYR A 17 5.61 -16.06 -0.60
N MET A 18 6.85 -16.14 -0.12
CA MET A 18 8.03 -15.69 -0.85
C MET A 18 9.02 -16.82 -1.08
N VAL A 19 9.74 -16.78 -2.21
CA VAL A 19 10.81 -17.71 -2.54
C VAL A 19 12.08 -16.96 -2.91
N ASN A 20 13.23 -17.53 -2.53
CA ASN A 20 14.51 -17.11 -3.08
C ASN A 20 14.54 -17.55 -4.55
N GLY A 21 14.85 -16.66 -5.47
CA GLY A 21 14.80 -16.90 -6.90
C GLY A 21 15.77 -17.96 -7.43
N PRO A 22 15.98 -18.01 -8.75
CA PRO A 22 16.75 -19.07 -9.40
C PRO A 22 18.13 -19.32 -8.76
N PRO A 23 18.62 -20.58 -8.77
CA PRO A 23 18.00 -21.74 -9.42
C PRO A 23 17.08 -22.57 -8.50
N HIS A 24 17.09 -22.35 -7.19
CA HIS A 24 16.54 -23.33 -6.24
C HIS A 24 15.10 -23.05 -5.79
N PHE A 25 14.59 -21.81 -5.91
CA PHE A 25 13.18 -21.49 -5.57
C PHE A 25 12.74 -21.91 -4.16
N THR A 26 13.67 -21.90 -3.20
CA THR A 26 13.39 -22.30 -1.82
C THR A 26 12.52 -21.24 -1.13
N GLU A 27 11.54 -21.66 -0.33
CA GLU A 27 10.72 -20.74 0.46
C GLU A 27 11.58 -19.87 1.38
N SER A 28 11.31 -18.58 1.39
CA SER A 28 12.05 -17.59 2.17
C SER A 28 11.40 -17.39 3.54
N THR A 29 12.22 -17.26 4.58
CA THR A 29 11.76 -16.98 5.94
C THR A 29 11.52 -15.48 6.19
N VAL A 30 11.66 -14.63 5.17
CA VAL A 30 11.44 -13.18 5.30
C VAL A 30 9.98 -12.88 5.62
N PHE A 31 9.07 -13.62 5.01
CA PHE A 31 7.64 -13.38 5.04
C PHE A 31 6.93 -14.56 5.70
N PRO A 32 6.11 -14.34 6.74
CA PRO A 32 5.29 -15.41 7.29
C PRO A 32 4.22 -15.76 6.26
N ARG A 33 4.24 -17.01 5.78
CA ARG A 33 3.26 -17.50 4.81
C ARG A 33 1.83 -17.24 5.28
N GLU A 34 1.03 -16.68 4.38
CA GLU A 34 -0.40 -16.47 4.58
C GLU A 34 -1.13 -17.59 3.86
N SER A 35 -1.70 -18.55 4.61
CA SER A 35 -2.39 -19.73 4.07
C SER A 35 -3.82 -19.46 3.59
N GLY A 36 -4.32 -18.23 3.75
CA GLY A 36 -5.67 -17.83 3.36
C GLY A 36 -5.79 -17.42 1.89
N LYS A 37 -6.93 -17.76 1.28
CA LYS A 37 -7.30 -17.31 -0.10
C LYS A 37 -7.63 -15.81 -0.19
N ASN A 38 -7.69 -15.14 0.95
CA ASN A 38 -8.10 -13.74 1.05
C ASN A 38 -6.94 -12.75 0.83
N CYS A 39 -5.71 -13.24 0.64
CA CYS A 39 -4.61 -12.41 0.16
C CYS A 39 -4.85 -11.99 -1.30
N LYS A 40 -5.46 -10.82 -1.49
CA LYS A 40 -5.89 -10.32 -2.81
C LYS A 40 -4.95 -9.29 -3.43
N VAL A 41 -4.22 -8.54 -2.61
CA VAL A 41 -3.32 -7.48 -3.05
C VAL A 41 -2.05 -7.48 -2.22
N TYR A 42 -0.93 -7.21 -2.89
CA TYR A 42 0.38 -7.02 -2.29
C TYR A 42 1.22 -6.10 -3.18
N THR A 43 2.27 -5.51 -2.62
CA THR A 43 3.23 -4.70 -3.35
C THR A 43 4.58 -4.67 -2.63
N PHE A 44 5.67 -4.57 -3.39
CA PHE A 44 6.99 -4.20 -2.85
C PHE A 44 7.17 -2.69 -2.94
N SER A 45 7.97 -2.12 -2.04
CA SER A 45 8.54 -0.80 -2.29
C SER A 45 9.42 -0.79 -3.54
N LYS A 46 9.65 0.39 -4.12
CA LYS A 46 10.47 0.57 -5.32
C LYS A 46 11.90 0.03 -5.17
N ASP A 47 12.46 0.15 -3.97
CA ASP A 47 13.80 -0.35 -3.60
C ASP A 47 13.79 -1.79 -3.06
N GLY A 48 12.62 -2.42 -2.93
CA GLY A 48 12.44 -3.78 -2.41
C GLY A 48 12.68 -3.96 -0.91
N THR A 49 12.91 -2.89 -0.14
CA THR A 49 13.18 -2.98 1.31
C THR A 49 11.92 -3.22 2.15
N LEU A 50 10.74 -2.93 1.60
CA LEU A 50 9.45 -3.14 2.24
C LEU A 50 8.54 -4.00 1.37
N PHE A 51 7.66 -4.73 2.05
CA PHE A 51 6.58 -5.46 1.41
C PHE A 51 5.28 -5.22 2.17
N ALA A 52 4.21 -4.92 1.44
CA ALA A 52 2.88 -4.76 1.99
C ALA A 52 1.92 -5.77 1.37
N TRP A 53 0.99 -6.29 2.17
CA TRP A 53 -0.05 -7.20 1.72
C TRP A 53 -1.33 -7.02 2.51
N SER A 54 -2.46 -7.35 1.90
CA SER A 54 -3.73 -7.55 2.61
C SER A 54 -3.95 -9.04 2.82
N ASN A 55 -4.36 -9.47 4.00
CA ASN A 55 -4.79 -10.85 4.27
C ASN A 55 -6.32 -11.03 4.34
N GLY A 56 -7.07 -9.98 3.96
CA GLY A 56 -8.53 -9.96 4.02
C GLY A 56 -9.12 -9.49 5.35
N GLU A 57 -8.27 -9.30 6.36
CA GLU A 57 -8.63 -8.68 7.63
C GLU A 57 -7.83 -7.39 7.83
N LYS A 58 -6.52 -7.48 7.58
CA LYS A 58 -5.57 -6.39 7.78
C LYS A 58 -4.73 -6.16 6.54
N VAL A 59 -4.24 -4.93 6.42
CA VAL A 59 -3.08 -4.59 5.60
C VAL A 59 -1.86 -4.58 6.50
N ASN A 60 -0.81 -5.28 6.11
CA ASN A 60 0.43 -5.41 6.88
C ASN A 60 1.60 -4.80 6.09
N ILE A 61 2.60 -4.30 6.81
CA ILE A 61 3.89 -3.86 6.26
C ILE A 61 5.00 -4.64 6.97
N ILE A 62 5.90 -5.25 6.21
CA ILE A 62 7.08 -5.93 6.72
C ILE A 62 8.35 -5.29 6.13
N SER A 63 9.40 -5.19 6.96
CA SER A 63 10.75 -4.93 6.48
C SER A 63 11.32 -6.22 5.89
N VAL A 64 11.62 -6.21 4.60
CA VAL A 64 12.26 -7.33 3.90
C VAL A 64 13.69 -7.54 4.41
N THR A 65 14.38 -6.43 4.71
CA THR A 65 15.76 -6.44 5.22
C THR A 65 15.84 -7.01 6.63
N ASN A 66 14.95 -6.57 7.53
CA ASN A 66 15.01 -6.96 8.95
C ASN A 66 14.12 -8.17 9.27
N LYS A 67 13.27 -8.60 8.33
CA LYS A 67 12.26 -9.67 8.53
C LYS A 67 11.30 -9.37 9.68
N GLU A 68 10.97 -8.09 9.85
CA GLU A 68 10.18 -7.58 10.98
C GLU A 68 8.87 -6.98 10.49
N LEU A 69 7.76 -7.41 11.08
CA LEU A 69 6.45 -6.81 10.86
C LEU A 69 6.44 -5.42 11.49
N LEU A 70 6.34 -4.38 10.66
CA LEU A 70 6.37 -2.99 11.10
C LEU A 70 5.00 -2.55 11.60
N HIS A 71 3.96 -2.75 10.78
CA HIS A 71 2.61 -2.24 11.03
C HIS A 71 1.52 -3.18 10.52
N SER A 72 0.35 -3.09 11.14
CA SER A 72 -0.88 -3.74 10.70
C SER A 72 -2.07 -2.77 10.85
N PHE A 73 -2.91 -2.69 9.82
CA PHE A 73 -4.07 -1.80 9.77
C PHE A 73 -5.35 -2.60 9.51
N ASP A 74 -6.42 -2.38 10.28
CA ASP A 74 -7.70 -3.08 10.14
C ASP A 74 -8.46 -2.59 8.89
N LEU A 75 -8.07 -3.10 7.73
CA LEU A 75 -8.59 -2.75 6.39
C LEU A 75 -9.02 -4.01 5.63
N PRO A 76 -10.10 -4.69 6.06
CA PRO A 76 -10.50 -6.00 5.53
C PRO A 76 -10.91 -5.97 4.05
N LYS A 77 -11.17 -4.78 3.51
CA LYS A 77 -11.66 -4.57 2.15
C LYS A 77 -10.61 -3.92 1.23
N ALA A 78 -9.38 -3.75 1.69
CA ALA A 78 -8.31 -3.19 0.86
C ALA A 78 -8.04 -4.09 -0.36
N VAL A 79 -7.99 -3.46 -1.53
CA VAL A 79 -7.74 -4.13 -2.81
C VAL A 79 -6.68 -3.43 -3.67
N CYS A 80 -6.21 -2.25 -3.25
CA CYS A 80 -5.05 -1.59 -3.86
C CYS A 80 -4.09 -1.11 -2.76
N LEU A 81 -2.80 -1.23 -3.03
CA LEU A 81 -1.70 -0.82 -2.15
C LEU A 81 -0.58 -0.23 -3.01
N GLU A 82 -0.01 0.91 -2.60
CA GLU A 82 1.11 1.54 -3.29
C GLU A 82 2.01 2.27 -2.29
N PHE A 83 3.31 2.05 -2.36
CA PHE A 83 4.28 2.87 -1.62
C PHE A 83 4.63 4.13 -2.42
N SER A 84 4.87 5.23 -1.72
CA SER A 84 5.49 6.41 -2.30
C SER A 84 6.97 6.14 -2.65
N PRO A 85 7.60 6.90 -3.57
CA PRO A 85 8.93 6.59 -4.13
C PRO A 85 10.08 6.40 -3.13
N LYS A 86 10.04 7.06 -1.97
CA LYS A 86 11.02 6.96 -0.88
C LYS A 86 10.47 6.18 0.32
N ASN A 87 9.37 5.46 0.13
CA ASN A 87 8.76 4.58 1.13
C ASN A 87 8.31 5.27 2.41
N THR A 88 8.03 6.59 2.38
CA THR A 88 7.56 7.30 3.58
C THR A 88 6.06 7.16 3.78
N VAL A 89 5.30 6.92 2.70
CA VAL A 89 3.85 6.78 2.71
C VAL A 89 3.42 5.46 2.07
N LEU A 90 2.45 4.79 2.69
CA LEU A 90 1.66 3.71 2.06
C LEU A 90 0.26 4.25 1.76
N ALA A 91 -0.13 4.22 0.49
CA ALA A 91 -1.50 4.46 0.06
C ALA A 91 -2.27 3.14 0.01
N THR A 92 -3.47 3.12 0.59
CA THR A 92 -4.39 1.98 0.54
C THR A 92 -5.73 2.40 -0.02
N TRP A 93 -6.36 1.53 -0.81
CA TRP A 93 -7.72 1.78 -1.29
C TRP A 93 -8.61 0.55 -1.16
N GLN A 94 -9.85 0.80 -0.76
CA GLN A 94 -10.93 -0.17 -0.71
C GLN A 94 -12.15 0.31 -1.50
N PRO A 95 -13.01 -0.60 -2.02
CA PRO A 95 -14.21 -0.21 -2.75
C PRO A 95 -15.09 0.73 -1.93
N TYR A 96 -15.47 1.86 -2.53
CA TYR A 96 -16.35 2.82 -1.90
C TYR A 96 -17.73 2.21 -1.68
N THR A 97 -18.23 2.30 -0.46
CA THR A 97 -19.58 1.87 -0.09
C THR A 97 -20.33 3.03 0.55
N THR A 98 -21.56 3.27 0.10
CA THR A 98 -22.48 4.18 0.79
C THR A 98 -23.10 3.48 2.00
N SER A 99 -23.43 4.25 3.03
CA SER A 99 -24.26 3.77 4.12
C SER A 99 -25.70 3.53 3.64
N LYS A 100 -26.44 2.69 4.38
CA LYS A 100 -27.83 2.33 4.05
C LYS A 100 -28.81 3.51 4.26
N ASP A 101 -28.42 4.52 5.01
CA ASP A 101 -29.22 5.70 5.35
C ASP A 101 -29.06 6.86 4.36
N GLY A 102 -28.30 6.67 3.27
CA GLY A 102 -28.10 7.69 2.24
C GLY A 102 -27.10 8.79 2.61
N THR A 103 -26.41 8.68 3.75
CA THR A 103 -25.32 9.59 4.11
C THR A 103 -24.06 9.37 3.25
N ALA A 104 -23.17 10.37 3.25
CA ALA A 104 -21.90 10.27 2.53
C ALA A 104 -21.11 9.04 3.02
N GLY A 105 -20.60 8.24 2.08
CA GLY A 105 -19.87 7.02 2.40
C GLY A 105 -18.58 7.29 3.17
N VAL A 106 -18.07 6.27 3.84
CA VAL A 106 -16.85 6.35 4.65
C VAL A 106 -15.63 6.57 3.75
N PRO A 107 -14.63 7.37 4.15
CA PRO A 107 -13.35 7.47 3.45
C PRO A 107 -12.76 6.08 3.15
N ASN A 108 -12.31 5.90 1.92
CA ASN A 108 -11.91 4.60 1.38
C ASN A 108 -10.53 4.62 0.70
N LEU A 109 -9.86 5.77 0.73
CA LEU A 109 -8.46 5.95 0.40
C LEU A 109 -7.74 6.49 1.63
N GLN A 110 -6.77 5.75 2.16
CA GLN A 110 -6.00 6.13 3.33
C GLN A 110 -4.52 6.25 2.98
N LEU A 111 -3.86 7.25 3.55
CA LEU A 111 -2.42 7.46 3.46
C LEU A 111 -1.81 7.26 4.85
N TYR A 112 -0.91 6.29 4.98
CA TYR A 112 -0.25 5.97 6.25
C TYR A 112 1.21 6.38 6.20
N ASP A 113 1.70 6.97 7.28
CA ASP A 113 3.13 7.13 7.50
C ASP A 113 3.73 5.75 7.79
N VAL A 114 4.70 5.34 6.98
CA VAL A 114 5.31 4.00 7.08
C VAL A 114 6.19 3.87 8.31
N LYS A 115 6.75 4.97 8.81
CA LYS A 115 7.63 4.95 9.98
C LYS A 115 6.83 4.80 11.26
N THR A 116 5.75 5.56 11.41
CA THR A 116 4.95 5.63 12.65
C THR A 116 3.71 4.75 12.62
N GLY A 117 3.23 4.34 11.45
CA GLY A 117 1.96 3.64 11.28
C GLY A 117 0.73 4.55 11.41
N THR A 118 0.91 5.87 11.54
CA THR A 118 -0.23 6.78 11.71
C THR A 118 -0.94 7.05 10.39
N CYS A 119 -2.26 7.07 10.40
CA CYS A 119 -3.04 7.54 9.25
C CYS A 119 -2.88 9.06 9.12
N LEU A 120 -2.16 9.49 8.09
CA LEU A 120 -1.92 10.90 7.79
C LEU A 120 -3.18 11.58 7.27
N LYS A 121 -3.93 10.88 6.40
CA LYS A 121 -5.16 11.41 5.82
C LYS A 121 -6.03 10.29 5.29
N SER A 122 -7.34 10.52 5.36
CA SER A 122 -8.36 9.69 4.74
C SER A 122 -9.22 10.52 3.80
N PHE A 123 -9.52 9.96 2.63
CA PHE A 123 -10.29 10.62 1.60
C PHE A 123 -11.35 9.70 1.01
N ILE A 124 -12.36 10.31 0.40
CA ILE A 124 -13.33 9.61 -0.43
C ILE A 124 -12.80 9.55 -1.87
N GLN A 125 -12.70 8.34 -2.44
CA GLN A 125 -12.28 8.10 -3.82
C GLN A 125 -13.20 7.03 -4.44
N LYS A 126 -14.29 7.46 -5.07
CA LYS A 126 -15.36 6.55 -5.52
C LYS A 126 -14.93 5.57 -6.60
N LYS A 127 -14.07 6.01 -7.54
CA LYS A 127 -13.58 5.20 -8.66
C LYS A 127 -12.21 4.60 -8.31
N MET A 128 -11.98 3.35 -8.70
CA MET A 128 -10.66 2.73 -8.64
C MET A 128 -9.70 3.33 -9.68
N GLN A 129 -10.22 3.83 -10.81
CA GLN A 129 -9.39 4.54 -11.78
C GLN A 129 -8.74 5.77 -11.12
N ASN A 130 -7.43 5.92 -11.29
CA ASN A 130 -6.64 7.00 -10.70
C ASN A 130 -6.81 7.09 -9.17
N TRP A 131 -6.98 5.95 -8.50
CA TRP A 131 -7.16 5.90 -7.05
C TRP A 131 -5.91 6.38 -6.31
N CYS A 132 -4.73 6.06 -6.84
CA CYS A 132 -3.46 6.32 -6.16
C CYS A 132 -3.04 7.78 -6.41
N PRO A 133 -2.65 8.52 -5.37
CA PRO A 133 -1.88 9.75 -5.57
C PRO A 133 -0.56 9.45 -6.29
N SER A 134 0.07 10.48 -6.83
CA SER A 134 1.35 10.37 -7.52
C SER A 134 2.33 11.34 -6.87
N TRP A 135 3.56 10.89 -6.67
CA TRP A 135 4.60 11.68 -6.01
C TRP A 135 5.71 12.03 -6.99
N SER A 136 6.38 13.17 -6.76
CA SER A 136 7.73 13.36 -7.26
C SER A 136 8.68 12.34 -6.63
N GLU A 137 9.79 12.03 -7.32
CA GLU A 137 10.78 11.06 -6.83
C GLU A 137 11.40 11.44 -5.47
N ASP A 138 11.46 12.74 -5.16
CA ASP A 138 11.94 13.25 -3.89
C ASP A 138 10.84 13.37 -2.80
N GLU A 139 9.58 13.08 -3.17
CA GLU A 139 8.36 13.21 -2.37
C GLU A 139 8.05 14.62 -1.85
N THR A 140 8.69 15.65 -2.43
CA THR A 140 8.38 17.04 -2.07
C THR A 140 7.01 17.48 -2.57
N ILE A 141 6.51 16.86 -3.63
CA ILE A 141 5.17 17.11 -4.20
C ILE A 141 4.40 15.80 -4.32
N CYS A 142 3.14 15.82 -3.87
CA CYS A 142 2.15 14.77 -4.12
C CYS A 142 0.95 15.38 -4.85
N ALA A 143 0.53 14.76 -5.94
CA ALA A 143 -0.65 15.12 -6.71
C ALA A 143 -1.73 14.05 -6.59
N ARG A 144 -2.97 14.47 -6.38
CA ARG A 144 -4.13 13.58 -6.28
C ARG A 144 -5.19 14.01 -7.30
N ASN A 145 -5.69 13.05 -8.07
CA ASN A 145 -6.80 13.27 -8.98
C ASN A 145 -8.13 13.24 -8.22
N VAL A 146 -8.91 14.32 -8.34
CA VAL A 146 -10.31 14.37 -7.92
C VAL A 146 -11.19 14.71 -9.13
N ASN A 147 -12.51 14.75 -8.96
CA ASN A 147 -13.39 15.01 -10.09
C ASN A 147 -13.18 16.45 -10.61
N ASN A 148 -12.66 16.58 -11.83
CA ASN A 148 -12.35 17.84 -12.51
C ASN A 148 -11.25 18.71 -11.89
N GLU A 149 -10.54 18.25 -10.86
CA GLU A 149 -9.41 18.99 -10.27
C GLU A 149 -8.25 18.06 -9.93
N VAL A 150 -7.07 18.64 -9.77
CA VAL A 150 -5.89 17.97 -9.22
C VAL A 150 -5.46 18.72 -7.97
N HIS A 151 -5.40 18.01 -6.84
CA HIS A 151 -4.97 18.57 -5.56
C HIS A 151 -3.49 18.30 -5.36
N PHE A 152 -2.75 19.35 -5.01
CA PHE A 152 -1.32 19.27 -4.73
C PHE A 152 -1.07 19.42 -3.23
N PHE A 153 -0.13 18.61 -2.74
CA PHE A 153 0.35 18.61 -1.38
C PHE A 153 1.87 18.71 -1.38
N GLU A 154 2.42 19.51 -0.47
CA GLU A 154 3.86 19.71 -0.33
C GLU A 154 4.37 18.90 0.88
N ASN A 155 5.51 18.21 0.71
CA ASN A 155 6.23 17.48 1.76
C ASN A 155 5.37 16.48 2.53
N ASN A 156 4.49 15.75 1.84
CA ASN A 156 3.52 14.82 2.43
C ASN A 156 2.64 15.45 3.54
N ASN A 157 2.45 16.77 3.52
CA ASN A 157 1.51 17.45 4.40
C ASN A 157 0.12 17.49 3.77
N PHE A 158 -0.73 16.55 4.18
CA PHE A 158 -2.10 16.41 3.67
C PHE A 158 -3.14 17.24 4.44
N SER A 159 -2.72 18.17 5.30
CA SER A 159 -3.62 19.05 6.06
C SER A 159 -4.05 20.30 5.28
N MET A 160 -3.20 20.82 4.39
CA MET A 160 -3.48 21.99 3.56
C MET A 160 -3.52 21.60 2.08
N GLU A 161 -4.68 21.79 1.46
CA GLU A 161 -4.88 21.57 0.02
C GLU A 161 -4.62 22.88 -0.74
N ARG A 162 -3.75 22.84 -1.75
CA ARG A 162 -3.62 23.94 -2.73
C ARG A 162 -4.30 23.53 -4.03
N PHE A 163 -5.13 24.41 -4.56
CA PHE A 163 -5.91 24.19 -5.78
C PHE A 163 -5.27 24.93 -6.97
N MET A 164 -5.11 24.25 -8.11
CA MET A 164 -5.08 24.92 -9.41
C MET A 164 -6.46 24.79 -10.05
N LYS A 165 -7.05 25.92 -10.45
CA LYS A 165 -8.22 25.98 -11.33
C LYS A 165 -7.78 26.16 -12.77
#